data_AF-A0A954XS33-F1
#
_entry.id   AF-A0A954XS33-F1
#
_cell.length_a   1.000
_cell.length_b   1.000
_cell.length_c   1.000
_cell.angle_alpha   90.00
_cell.angle_beta   90.00
_cell.angle_gamma   90.00
#
_symmetry.space_group_name_H-M   'P 1'
#
loop_
_entity.id
_entity.type
_entity.pdbx_description
1 polymer ?
#
loop_
_entity_poly.entity_id
_entity_poly.type
_entity_poly.pdbx_seq_one_letter_code
_entity_poly.pdbx_strand_id
1 'polypeptide(L)' 'MPEPPKLDTTDHTERDCASLSILGYFFAILGVLVLAGTFWSLDNYRAVVVNLISGASLTFVGLGMIYYVRRKRHVGR' A
#
# COMPACT_ATOMS: atom_id res chain seq x y z
N MET A 1 -2.41 -43.76 15.84
CA MET A 1 -3.26 -42.60 15.53
C MET A 1 -2.55 -41.80 14.46
N PRO A 2 -3.18 -41.48 13.32
CA PRO A 2 -2.58 -40.59 12.34
C PRO A 2 -2.41 -39.20 12.96
N GLU A 3 -1.25 -38.59 12.79
CA GLU A 3 -1.00 -37.23 13.26
C GLU A 3 -1.96 -36.25 12.57
N PRO A 4 -2.49 -35.25 13.28
CA PRO A 4 -3.36 -34.25 12.67
C PRO A 4 -2.59 -33.51 11.56
N PRO A 5 -3.25 -33.19 10.44
CA PRO A 5 -2.61 -32.50 9.32
C PRO A 5 -2.00 -31.19 9.81
N LYS A 6 -0.69 -31.01 9.60
CA LYS A 6 -0.01 -29.75 9.86
C LYS A 6 -0.67 -28.68 8.98
N LEU A 7 -1.34 -27.73 9.61
CA LEU A 7 -1.93 -26.59 8.92
C LEU A 7 -0.80 -25.79 8.27
N ASP A 8 -0.75 -25.76 6.95
CA ASP A 8 0.30 -25.09 6.18
C ASP A 8 0.05 -23.56 6.19
N THR A 9 0.27 -22.91 7.34
CA THR A 9 0.05 -21.47 7.55
C THR A 9 0.96 -20.58 6.71
N THR A 10 1.99 -21.18 6.11
CA THR A 10 2.98 -20.56 5.24
C THR A 10 2.32 -19.95 4.00
N ASP A 11 1.40 -20.68 3.37
CA ASP A 11 0.76 -20.30 2.11
C ASP A 11 -0.18 -19.08 2.28
N HIS A 12 -0.94 -19.06 3.39
CA HIS A 12 -1.79 -17.92 3.72
C HIS A 12 -0.99 -16.63 3.97
N THR A 13 0.16 -16.76 4.66
CA THR A 13 1.00 -15.60 4.99
C THR A 13 1.63 -14.99 3.73
N GLU A 14 2.09 -15.81 2.79
CA GLU A 14 2.66 -15.32 1.53
C GLU A 14 1.63 -14.62 0.66
N ARG A 15 0.42 -15.20 0.56
CA ARG A 15 -0.69 -14.63 -0.20
C ARG A 15 -1.12 -13.27 0.37
N ASP A 16 -1.27 -13.16 1.69
CA ASP A 16 -1.61 -11.89 2.34
C ASP A 16 -0.55 -10.83 2.11
N CYS A 17 0.73 -11.23 2.14
CA CYS A 17 1.87 -10.34 1.88
C CYS A 17 1.88 -9.86 0.42
N ALA A 18 1.53 -10.73 -0.53
CA ALA A 18 1.40 -10.38 -1.95
C ALA A 18 0.24 -9.41 -2.19
N SER A 19 -0.95 -9.70 -1.64
CA SER A 19 -2.12 -8.82 -1.72
C SER A 19 -1.85 -7.45 -1.09
N LEU A 20 -1.22 -7.41 0.09
CA LEU A 20 -0.87 -6.16 0.75
C LEU A 20 0.14 -5.33 -0.06
N SER A 21 1.09 -5.98 -0.73
CA SER A 21 2.03 -5.29 -1.62
C SER A 21 1.33 -4.68 -2.84
N ILE A 22 0.41 -5.42 -3.47
CA ILE A 22 -0.36 -4.93 -4.64
C ILE A 22 -1.20 -3.72 -4.23
N LEU A 23 -1.89 -3.81 -3.09
CA LEU A 23 -2.69 -2.71 -2.55
C LEU A 23 -1.81 -1.49 -2.23
N GLY A 24 -0.62 -1.69 -1.69
CA GLY A 24 0.34 -0.62 -1.44
C GLY A 24 0.77 0.10 -2.72
N TYR A 25 1.08 -0.64 -3.79
CA TYR A 25 1.41 -0.03 -5.10
C TYR A 25 0.22 0.73 -5.69
N PHE A 26 -0.99 0.18 -5.57
CA PHE A 26 -2.20 0.84 -6.05
C PHE A 26 -2.41 2.19 -5.37
N PHE A 27 -2.33 2.26 -4.04
CA PHE A 27 -2.45 3.54 -3.32
C PHE A 27 -1.31 4.51 -3.63
N ALA A 28 -0.09 4.01 -3.80
CA ALA A 28 1.05 4.86 -4.17
C ALA A 28 0.84 5.53 -5.54
N ILE A 29 0.42 4.74 -6.55
CA ILE A 29 0.15 5.25 -7.90
C ILE A 29 -1.04 6.23 -7.88
N LEU A 30 -2.14 5.87 -7.21
CA LEU A 30 -3.28 6.77 -7.08
C LEU A 30 -2.91 8.09 -6.40
N GLY A 31 -2.15 8.04 -5.31
CA GLY A 31 -1.68 9.25 -4.62
C GLY A 31 -0.84 10.15 -5.53
N VAL A 32 0.06 9.56 -6.33
CA VAL A 32 0.85 10.31 -7.33
C VAL A 32 -0.04 10.93 -8.40
N LEU A 33 -1.06 10.22 -8.89
CA LEU A 33 -2.01 10.78 -9.86
C LEU A 33 -2.83 11.94 -9.27
N VAL A 34 -3.24 11.86 -8.00
CA VAL A 34 -3.93 12.95 -7.31
C VAL A 34 -3.01 14.16 -7.14
N LEU A 35 -1.75 13.94 -6.77
CA LEU A 35 -0.75 15.01 -6.68
C LEU A 35 -0.50 15.65 -8.06
N ALA A 36 -0.42 14.86 -9.13
CA ALA A 36 -0.34 15.38 -10.49
C ALA A 36 -1.60 16.16 -10.89
N GLY A 37 -2.78 15.67 -10.53
CA GLY A 37 -4.05 16.38 -10.75
C GLY A 37 -4.12 17.74 -10.03
N THR A 38 -3.35 17.93 -8.96
CA THR A 38 -3.26 19.20 -8.23
C THR A 38 -2.82 20.36 -9.13
N PHE A 39 -1.99 20.10 -10.15
CA PHE A 39 -1.54 21.12 -11.10
C PHE A 39 -2.67 21.70 -11.97
N TRP A 40 -3.76 20.95 -12.17
CA TRP A 40 -4.94 21.42 -12.90
C TRP A 40 -5.92 22.23 -12.04
N SER A 41 -5.72 22.29 -10.72
CA SER A 41 -6.63 22.96 -9.78
C SER A 41 -5.99 24.15 -9.07
N LEU A 42 -4.87 24.68 -9.58
CA LEU A 42 -4.11 25.76 -8.95
C LEU A 42 -4.89 27.08 -8.79
N ASP A 43 -5.92 27.27 -9.59
CA ASP A 43 -6.88 28.39 -9.52
C ASP A 43 -7.81 28.31 -8.30
N ASN A 44 -7.95 27.14 -7.67
CA ASN A 44 -8.79 26.93 -6.50
C ASN A 44 -7.98 26.43 -5.31
N TYR A 45 -7.60 27.36 -4.43
CA TYR A 45 -6.81 27.07 -3.22
C TYR A 45 -7.38 25.92 -2.36
N ARG A 46 -8.71 25.83 -2.22
CA ARG A 46 -9.33 24.74 -1.46
C ARG A 46 -9.11 23.39 -2.12
N ALA A 47 -9.26 23.31 -3.44
CA ALA A 47 -9.01 22.10 -4.20
C ALA A 47 -7.53 21.68 -4.13
N VAL A 48 -6.60 22.64 -4.21
CA VAL A 48 -5.17 22.39 -4.06
C VAL A 48 -4.85 21.74 -2.71
N VAL A 49 -5.34 22.33 -1.61
CA VAL A 49 -5.07 21.82 -0.26
C VAL A 49 -5.64 20.41 -0.08
N VAL A 50 -6.86 20.16 -0.56
CA VAL A 50 -7.50 18.83 -0.46
C VAL A 50 -6.73 17.79 -1.28
N ASN A 51 -6.34 18.11 -2.53
CA ASN A 51 -5.59 17.19 -3.38
C ASN A 51 -4.19 16.93 -2.83
N LEU A 52 -3.52 17.95 -2.28
CA LEU A 52 -2.21 17.78 -1.68
C LEU A 52 -2.27 16.85 -0.47
N ILE A 53 -3.21 17.08 0.45
CA ILE A 53 -3.36 16.27 1.68
C ILE A 53 -3.77 14.84 1.32
N SER A 54 -4.78 14.67 0.46
CA SER A 54 -5.26 13.34 0.07
C SER A 54 -4.22 12.55 -0.73
N GLY A 55 -3.58 13.19 -1.72
CA GLY A 55 -2.52 12.60 -2.52
C GLY A 55 -1.32 12.18 -1.66
N ALA A 56 -0.84 13.08 -0.80
CA ALA A 56 0.26 12.77 0.12
C ALA A 56 -0.09 11.63 1.09
N SER A 57 -1.31 11.61 1.62
CA SER A 57 -1.77 10.55 2.53
C SER A 57 -1.84 9.20 1.83
N LEU A 58 -2.43 9.14 0.63
CA LEU A 58 -2.51 7.92 -0.18
C LEU A 58 -1.12 7.38 -0.53
N THR A 59 -0.22 8.27 -0.97
CA THR A 59 1.16 7.88 -1.27
C THR A 59 1.89 7.37 -0.03
N PHE A 60 1.75 8.05 1.12
CA PHE A 60 2.40 7.63 2.36
C PHE A 60 1.89 6.28 2.86
N VAL A 61 0.58 6.05 2.83
CA VAL A 61 -0.03 4.76 3.19
C VAL A 61 0.44 3.66 2.25
N GLY A 62 0.44 3.91 0.94
CA GLY A 62 0.90 2.96 -0.06
C GLY A 62 2.36 2.55 0.14
N LEU A 63 3.25 3.53 0.33
CA LEU A 63 4.67 3.29 0.65
C LEU A 63 4.85 2.56 1.98
N GLY A 64 4.05 2.89 3.00
CA GLY A 64 4.06 2.22 4.30
C GLY A 64 3.71 0.72 4.19
N MET A 65 2.69 0.38 3.39
CA MET A 65 2.31 -1.01 3.12
C MET A 65 3.43 -1.77 2.40
N ILE A 66 4.01 -1.17 1.35
CA ILE A 66 5.12 -1.76 0.60
C ILE A 66 6.33 -1.99 1.51
N TYR A 67 6.70 -0.97 2.30
CA TYR A 67 7.82 -1.05 3.24
C TYR A 67 7.61 -2.14 4.30
N TYR A 68 6.40 -2.24 4.85
CA TYR A 68 6.04 -3.27 5.82
C TYR A 68 6.18 -4.68 5.24
N VAL A 69 5.65 -4.92 4.04
CA VAL A 69 5.79 -6.20 3.33
C VAL A 69 7.26 -6.53 3.09
N ARG A 70 8.03 -5.54 2.61
CA ARG A 70 9.46 -5.72 2.33
C ARG A 70 10.22 -6.10 3.60
N ARG A 71 9.95 -5.42 4.72
CA ARG A 71 10.52 -5.74 6.04
C ARG A 71 10.15 -7.16 6.49
N LYS A 72 8.88 -7.56 6.37
CA LYS A 72 8.43 -8.92 6.72
C LYS A 72 9.13 -10.00 5.90
N ARG A 73 9.30 -9.79 4.59
CA ARG A 73 10.03 -10.71 3.70
C ARG A 73 11.52 -10.85 4.05
N HIS A 74 12.14 -9.83 4.64
CA HIS A 74 13.53 -9.89 5.10
C HIS A 74 13.71 -10.58 6.45
N VAL A 75 12.70 -10.55 7.34
CA VAL A 75 12.74 -11.21 8.66
C VAL A 75 12.41 -12.70 8.56
N GLY A 76 11.67 -13.12 7.52
CA GLY A 76 11.27 -14.51 7.31
C GLY A 76 12.24 -15.36 6.44
N ARG A 77 13.42 -14.85 6.11
CA ARG A 77 14.52 -15.62 5.49
C ARG A 77 15.62 -15.85 6.51
#